data_AF-A0A399NRN2-F1
#
_entry.id   AF-A0A399NRN2-F1
#
_cell.length_a   1.000
_cell.length_b   1.000
_cell.length_c   1.000
_cell.angle_alpha   90.00
_cell.angle_beta   90.00
_cell.angle_gamma   90.00
#
_symmetry.space_group_name_H-M   'P 1'
#
loop_
_entity.id
_entity.type
_entity.pdbx_description
1 polymer ?
#
loop_
_entity_poly.entity_id
_entity_poly.type
_entity_poly.pdbx_seq_one_letter_code
_entity_poly.pdbx_strand_id
1 'polypeptide(L)'
;MVETHEVREWLIEKIAVRTGSEKQDVRPDMFFDEFDLDSTEALVLAGELEEWLGFALAPTALWYFPTIEKLAEHVASSSEPESVPR
;
A
#
# COMPACT_ATOMS: atom_id res chain seq x y z
N MET A 1 -16.11 1.96 -3.48
CA MET A 1 -15.41 0.68 -3.68
C MET A 1 -14.15 1.05 -4.41
N VAL A 2 -13.00 0.83 -3.80
CA VAL A 2 -11.71 1.12 -4.42
C VAL A 2 -11.24 -0.14 -5.15
N GLU A 3 -10.73 0.01 -6.36
CA GLU A 3 -10.20 -1.13 -7.12
C GLU A 3 -8.71 -1.35 -6.80
N THR A 4 -8.24 -2.60 -6.92
CA THR A 4 -6.82 -2.96 -6.76
C THR A 4 -5.91 -2.08 -7.62
N HIS A 5 -6.35 -1.74 -8.83
CA HIS A 5 -5.60 -0.87 -9.73
C HIS A 5 -5.41 0.55 -9.17
N GLU A 6 -6.46 1.14 -8.59
CA GLU A 6 -6.39 2.49 -8.03
C GLU A 6 -5.43 2.55 -6.84
N VAL A 7 -5.50 1.57 -5.94
CA VAL A 7 -4.58 1.47 -4.79
C VAL A 7 -3.15 1.28 -5.27
N ARG A 8 -2.95 0.44 -6.28
CA ARG A 8 -1.63 0.20 -6.87
C ARG A 8 -1.05 1.47 -7.49
N GLU A 9 -1.81 2.20 -8.30
CA GLU A 9 -1.34 3.45 -8.90
C GLU A 9 -1.00 4.50 -7.84
N TRP A 10 -1.82 4.60 -6.80
CA TRP A 10 -1.57 5.50 -5.68
C TRP A 10 -0.27 5.15 -4.95
N LEU A 11 -0.04 3.87 -4.65
CA LEU A 11 1.18 3.40 -4.01
C LEU A 11 2.41 3.63 -4.88
N ILE A 12 2.32 3.32 -6.18
CA ILE A 12 3.39 3.56 -7.15
C ILE A 12 3.76 5.04 -7.20
N GLU A 13 2.77 5.93 -7.27
CA GLU A 13 3.00 7.38 -7.28
C GLU A 13 3.69 7.85 -6.00
N LYS A 14 3.19 7.42 -4.83
CA LYS A 14 3.74 7.83 -3.53
C LYS A 14 5.16 7.31 -3.34
N ILE A 15 5.44 6.07 -3.71
CA ILE A 15 6.78 5.49 -3.63
C ILE A 15 7.73 6.19 -4.60
N ALA A 16 7.31 6.43 -5.84
CA ALA A 16 8.11 7.14 -6.85
C ALA A 16 8.52 8.53 -6.34
N VAL A 17 7.59 9.28 -5.75
CA VAL A 17 7.87 10.60 -5.18
C VAL A 17 8.85 10.52 -4.00
N ARG A 18 8.68 9.56 -3.09
CA ARG A 18 9.55 9.39 -1.90
C ARG A 18 10.97 8.93 -2.26
N THR A 19 11.08 7.99 -3.19
CA THR A 19 12.36 7.44 -3.67
C THR A 19 13.03 8.31 -4.74
N GLY A 20 12.34 9.35 -5.24
CA GLY A 20 12.82 10.19 -6.34
C GLY A 20 12.95 9.44 -7.68
N SER A 21 12.28 8.29 -7.83
CA SER A 21 12.31 7.46 -9.04
C SER A 21 11.08 7.72 -9.92
N GLU A 22 11.12 7.23 -11.17
CA GLU A 22 9.94 7.30 -12.04
C GLU A 22 8.91 6.21 -11.68
N LYS A 23 7.62 6.49 -11.90
CA LYS A 23 6.53 5.53 -11.65
C LYS A 23 6.72 4.20 -12.40
N GLN A 24 7.41 4.23 -13.54
CA GLN A 24 7.71 3.04 -14.35
C GLN A 24 8.80 2.14 -13.74
N ASP A 25 9.70 2.71 -12.93
CA ASP A 25 10.75 1.96 -12.23
C ASP A 25 10.22 1.30 -10.95
N VAL A 26 9.13 1.82 -10.39
CA VAL A 26 8.47 1.24 -9.22
C VAL A 26 7.69 -0.02 -9.62
N ARG A 27 8.25 -1.18 -9.26
CA ARG A 27 7.68 -2.49 -9.61
C ARG A 27 6.68 -2.95 -8.55
N PRO A 28 5.45 -3.34 -8.92
CA PRO A 28 4.42 -3.71 -7.94
C PRO A 28 4.72 -5.02 -7.19
N ASP A 29 5.48 -5.92 -7.82
CA ASP A 29 5.98 -7.19 -7.25
C ASP A 29 7.18 -7.01 -6.30
N MET A 30 7.79 -5.82 -6.27
CA MET A 30 8.97 -5.56 -5.46
C MET A 30 8.57 -5.30 -4.01
N PHE A 31 9.44 -5.73 -3.09
CA PHE A 31 9.19 -5.57 -1.67
C PHE A 31 9.36 -4.10 -1.25
N PHE A 32 8.57 -3.65 -0.27
CA PHE A 32 8.71 -2.28 0.27
C PHE A 32 10.11 -2.01 0.84
N ASP A 33 10.74 -3.04 1.41
CA ASP A 33 12.10 -3.00 1.95
C ASP A 33 13.19 -2.97 0.86
N GLU A 34 12.86 -3.38 -0.38
CA GLU A 34 13.76 -3.27 -1.52
C GLU A 34 13.71 -1.89 -2.20
N PHE A 35 12.66 -1.12 -1.93
CA PHE A 35 12.70 0.31 -2.23
C PHE A 35 13.58 1.02 -1.20
N ASP A 36 14.21 2.11 -1.60
CA ASP A 36 14.99 3.00 -0.72
C ASP A 36 14.06 3.80 0.23
N LEU A 37 13.05 3.13 0.80
CA LEU A 37 12.07 3.67 1.73
C LEU A 37 12.55 3.46 3.16
N ASP A 38 12.74 4.54 3.91
CA ASP A 38 12.94 4.45 5.35
C ASP A 38 11.72 3.78 6.03
N SER A 39 11.95 3.02 7.10
CA SER A 39 10.86 2.36 7.84
C SER A 39 9.79 3.34 8.34
N THR A 40 10.19 4.57 8.65
CA THR A 40 9.26 5.67 8.99
C THR A 40 8.39 6.06 7.79
N GLU A 41 8.98 6.16 6.61
CA GLU A 41 8.27 6.53 5.38
C GLU A 41 7.24 5.47 4.99
N ALA A 42 7.57 4.19 5.17
CA ALA A 42 6.61 3.10 5.00
C ALA A 42 5.42 3.21 5.97
N LEU A 43 5.65 3.52 7.26
CA LEU A 43 4.57 3.74 8.23
C LEU A 43 3.71 4.96 7.87
N VAL A 44 4.33 6.07 7.43
CA VAL A 44 3.58 7.24 6.96
C VAL A 44 2.74 6.91 5.74
N LEU A 45 3.28 6.13 4.79
CA LEU A 45 2.56 5.66 3.60
C LEU A 45 1.31 4.84 3.98
N ALA A 46 1.42 3.94 4.96
CA ALA A 46 0.25 3.20 5.47
C ALA A 46 -0.81 4.12 6.09
N GLY A 47 -0.40 5.13 6.86
CA GLY A 47 -1.32 6.11 7.45
C GLY A 47 -2.02 6.95 6.38
N GLU A 48 -1.28 7.46 5.40
CA GLU A 48 -1.86 8.19 4.27
C GLU A 48 -2.83 7.32 3.45
N LEU A 49 -2.52 6.02 3.31
CA LEU A 49 -3.38 5.08 2.60
C LEU A 49 -4.70 4.86 3.37
N GLU A 50 -4.64 4.67 4.68
CA GLU A 50 -5.84 4.62 5.56
C GLU A 50 -6.72 5.87 5.41
N GLU A 51 -6.11 7.06 5.46
CA GLU A 51 -6.84 8.32 5.30
C GLU A 51 -7.48 8.45 3.91
N TRP A 52 -6.78 8.02 2.86
CA TRP A 52 -7.29 8.05 1.49
C TRP A 52 -8.45 7.06 1.28
N LEU A 53 -8.34 5.87 1.86
CA LEU A 53 -9.35 4.81 1.79
C LEU A 53 -10.58 5.09 2.65
N GLY A 54 -10.42 5.84 3.73
CA GLY A 54 -11.48 6.13 4.69
C GLY A 54 -11.82 4.97 5.62
N PHE A 55 -10.94 3.97 5.74
CA PHE A 55 -11.07 2.85 6.68
C PHE A 55 -9.73 2.47 7.29
N ALA A 56 -9.77 1.93 8.51
CA ALA A 56 -8.56 1.61 9.27
C ALA A 56 -7.73 0.51 8.59
N LEU A 57 -6.48 0.83 8.26
CA LEU A 57 -5.49 -0.10 7.75
C LEU A 57 -4.43 -0.32 8.83
N ALA A 58 -4.34 -1.55 9.33
CA ALA A 58 -3.33 -1.85 10.34
C ALA A 58 -1.92 -1.61 9.74
N PRO A 59 -1.01 -0.87 10.43
CA PRO A 59 0.34 -0.65 9.93
C PRO A 59 1.10 -1.97 9.75
N THR A 60 0.73 -3.01 10.51
CA THR A 60 1.23 -4.38 10.34
C THR A 60 0.92 -4.99 8.97
N ALA A 61 -0.05 -4.45 8.22
CA ALA A 61 -0.37 -4.87 6.86
C ALA A 61 0.84 -4.76 5.92
N LEU A 62 1.72 -3.77 6.10
CA LEU A 62 2.98 -3.66 5.34
C LEU A 62 3.91 -4.86 5.57
N TRP A 63 3.85 -5.52 6.73
CA TRP A 63 4.63 -6.71 7.01
C TRP A 63 3.98 -7.99 6.48
N TYR A 64 2.64 -8.08 6.49
CA TYR A 64 1.90 -9.21 5.94
C TYR A 64 1.83 -9.19 4.40
N PHE A 65 1.75 -7.98 3.84
CA PHE A 65 1.63 -7.69 2.42
C PHE A 65 2.79 -6.77 2.01
N PRO A 66 4.01 -7.30 1.94
CA PRO A 66 5.21 -6.49 1.81
C PRO A 66 5.47 -6.02 0.36
N THR A 67 4.48 -6.10 -0.53
CA THR A 67 4.57 -5.69 -1.94
C THR A 67 3.34 -4.86 -2.28
N ILE A 68 3.47 -3.93 -3.23
CA ILE A 68 2.37 -3.07 -3.67
C ILE A 68 1.18 -3.91 -4.16
N GLU A 69 1.44 -4.96 -4.94
CA GLU A 69 0.38 -5.82 -5.49
C GLU A 69 -0.47 -6.45 -4.38
N LYS A 70 0.18 -7.17 -3.45
CA LYS A 70 -0.51 -7.78 -2.31
C LYS A 70 -1.26 -6.79 -1.42
N LEU A 71 -0.67 -5.62 -1.17
CA LEU A 71 -1.33 -4.60 -0.33
C LEU A 71 -2.57 -4.05 -1.05
N ALA A 72 -2.47 -3.79 -2.35
CA ALA A 72 -3.57 -3.32 -3.17
C ALA A 72 -4.70 -4.35 -3.26
N GLU A 73 -4.38 -5.63 -3.45
CA GLU A 73 -5.37 -6.71 -3.45
C GLU A 73 -6.08 -6.84 -2.10
N HIS A 74 -5.32 -6.78 -1.01
CA HIS A 74 -5.86 -6.84 0.34
C HIS A 74 -6.82 -5.67 0.60
N VAL A 75 -6.42 -4.44 0.24
CA VAL A 75 -7.25 -3.23 0.42
C VAL A 75 -8.53 -3.27 -0.41
N ALA A 76 -8.43 -3.70 -1.67
CA ALA A 76 -9.59 -3.84 -2.54
C ALA A 76 -10.57 -4.90 -2.01
N SER A 77 -10.04 -6.02 -1.48
CA SER A 77 -10.86 -7.06 -0.84
C SER A 77 -11.43 -6.64 0.51
N SER A 78 -10.69 -5.87 1.32
CA SER A 78 -11.17 -5.33 2.61
C SER A 78 -12.20 -4.21 2.47
N SER A 79 -12.39 -3.68 1.26
CA SER A 79 -13.50 -2.77 0.96
C SER A 79 -14.85 -3.49 0.89
N GLU A 80 -14.86 -4.83 0.88
CA GLU A 80 -16.03 -5.61 1.25
C GLU A 80 -16.17 -5.61 2.79
N PRO A 81 -17.30 -5.12 3.34
CA PRO A 81 -17.51 -5.12 4.77
C PRO A 81 -17.84 -6.54 5.24
N GLU A 82 -16.84 -7.42 5.42
CA GLU A 82 -17.07 -8.69 6.10
C GLU A 82 -15.93 -9.17 7.02
N SER A 83 -16.35 -9.32 8.29
CA SER A 83 -16.10 -10.49 9.11
C SER A 83 -14.66 -10.74 9.57
N VAL A 84 -14.27 -10.03 10.64
CA VAL A 84 -13.39 -10.61 11.67
C VAL A 84 -14.10 -11.86 12.23
N PRO A 85 -13.61 -13.10 12.02
CA PRO A 85 -14.13 -14.23 12.78
C PRO A 85 -13.65 -14.10 14.23
N ARG A 86 -14.63 -14.18 15.13
CA ARG A 86 -14.53 -14.12 16.60
C ARG A 86 -13.60 -15.17 17.19
#